data_AF-A0A7S2PME8-F1
#
_entry.id   AF-A0A7S2PME8-F1
#
_cell.length_a   1.000
_cell.length_b   1.000
_cell.length_c   1.000
_cell.angle_alpha   90.00
_cell.angle_beta   90.00
_cell.angle_gamma   90.00
#
_symmetry.space_group_name_H-M   'P 1'
#
loop_
_entity.id
_entity.type
_entity.pdbx_description
1 polymer ?
#
loop_
_entity_poly.entity_id
_entity_poly.type
_entity_poly.pdbx_seq_one_letter_code
_entity_poly.pdbx_strand_id
1 'polypeptide(L)'
;VHMTNLTPRQEFSDIFVMTHSDKLYPPLFEYGKPAFDDLAALAQDGDTDELVWYYDGPYGEDHVYWVSEERGPIRPGESISFGIDASGSYDQLTLATSFIFSNDGFVAINGEEIYDGAEFWLWGIDAGVEANTQLCWTVQASGNQFPYQADCYNDRDANLNDNSILGVGYVHVHSGIHDLDGKADAKDFLSFSCDDLNANNFAEYFYEIGFDDDYLLRLDDDREFLDYLEDNDDLQRYPIVDLALDSGDFFAFCDELDDIINFANKARTFIEPYLFDFRTPMMKVELEC
;
A
#
# COMPACT_ATOMS: atom_id res chain seq x y z
N VAL A 1 16.54 6.46 -17.94
CA VAL A 1 16.11 5.36 -17.05
C VAL A 1 15.66 4.18 -17.90
N HIS A 2 16.07 2.96 -17.56
CA HIS A 2 15.60 1.71 -18.16
C HIS A 2 15.09 0.79 -17.05
N MET A 3 13.80 0.43 -17.09
CA MET A 3 13.15 -0.40 -16.08
C MET A 3 12.74 -1.72 -16.72
N THR A 4 13.04 -2.85 -16.07
CA THR A 4 12.70 -4.20 -16.53
C THR A 4 11.92 -4.95 -15.47
N ASN A 5 10.73 -5.43 -15.83
CA ASN A 5 9.92 -6.33 -15.00
C ASN A 5 10.56 -7.73 -15.00
N LEU A 6 11.06 -8.16 -13.85
CA LEU A 6 11.73 -9.46 -13.67
C LEU A 6 10.77 -10.59 -13.31
N THR A 7 9.51 -10.27 -13.04
CA THR A 7 8.53 -11.22 -12.54
C THR A 7 7.94 -12.05 -13.68
N PRO A 8 7.47 -13.27 -13.41
CA PRO A 8 6.83 -14.10 -14.42
C PRO A 8 5.33 -13.80 -14.61
N ARG A 9 4.68 -13.13 -13.64
CA ARG A 9 3.21 -13.01 -13.57
C ARG A 9 2.69 -11.72 -12.92
N GLN A 10 3.56 -10.86 -12.41
CA GLN A 10 3.16 -9.57 -11.83
C GLN A 10 3.22 -8.51 -12.92
N GLU A 11 2.13 -7.79 -13.16
CA GLU A 11 2.14 -6.59 -13.99
C GLU A 11 2.33 -5.36 -13.09
N PHE A 12 2.99 -4.32 -13.60
CA PHE A 12 3.17 -3.06 -12.87
C PHE A 12 2.31 -1.95 -13.50
N SER A 13 1.79 -1.06 -12.66
CA SER A 13 0.95 0.08 -13.06
C SER A 13 1.72 1.15 -13.83
N ASP A 14 1.10 2.33 -13.98
CA ASP A 14 1.82 3.55 -14.33
C ASP A 14 2.89 3.86 -13.26
N ILE A 15 3.88 4.65 -13.64
CA ILE A 15 5.11 4.87 -12.87
C ILE A 15 5.15 6.32 -12.44
N PHE A 16 5.17 6.56 -11.14
CA PHE A 16 5.53 7.85 -10.57
C PHE A 16 7.04 8.02 -10.65
N VAL A 17 7.52 9.18 -11.09
CA VAL A 17 8.93 9.52 -11.09
C VAL A 17 9.15 10.99 -10.69
N MET A 18 10.16 11.23 -9.86
CA MET A 18 10.64 12.58 -9.58
C MET A 18 12.15 12.64 -9.44
N THR A 19 12.72 13.79 -9.78
CA THR A 19 14.05 14.18 -9.39
C THR A 19 13.99 15.28 -8.35
N HIS A 20 14.76 15.12 -7.28
CA HIS A 20 14.69 16.00 -6.12
C HIS A 20 16.05 16.19 -5.48
N SER A 21 16.11 17.11 -4.53
CA SER A 21 17.29 17.33 -3.70
C SER A 21 17.37 16.34 -2.54
N ASP A 22 18.58 16.14 -2.02
CA ASP A 22 18.86 15.36 -0.81
C ASP A 22 18.20 15.91 0.48
N LYS A 23 17.58 17.10 0.40
CA LYS A 23 16.86 17.74 1.51
C LYS A 23 15.42 17.26 1.66
N LEU A 24 14.85 16.60 0.65
CA LEU A 24 13.52 16.02 0.73
C LEU A 24 13.60 14.73 1.55
N TYR A 25 12.99 14.69 2.73
CA TYR A 25 13.05 13.52 3.61
C TYR A 25 11.76 13.30 4.43
N PRO A 26 11.19 12.07 4.42
CA PRO A 26 11.47 11.01 3.45
C PRO A 26 11.03 11.45 2.02
N PRO A 27 11.65 10.92 0.95
CA PRO A 27 11.23 11.24 -0.41
C PRO A 27 9.87 10.68 -0.77
N LEU A 28 9.59 9.42 -0.40
CA LEU A 28 8.29 8.79 -0.64
C LEU A 28 7.79 8.04 0.60
N PHE A 29 8.64 7.28 1.27
CA PHE A 29 8.23 6.55 2.48
C PHE A 29 9.39 6.34 3.45
N GLU A 30 9.06 5.89 4.65
CA GLU A 30 10.01 5.38 5.64
C GLU A 30 9.53 4.01 6.13
N TYR A 31 10.42 3.03 6.19
CA TYR A 31 10.08 1.71 6.71
C TYR A 31 9.65 1.78 8.18
N GLY A 32 8.57 1.07 8.51
CA GLY A 32 7.99 1.11 9.85
C GLY A 32 7.17 2.36 10.14
N LYS A 33 6.91 3.20 9.14
CA LYS A 33 5.98 4.34 9.23
C LYS A 33 4.75 4.10 8.35
N PRO A 34 3.58 4.65 8.70
CA PRO A 34 2.42 4.64 7.82
C PRO A 34 2.73 5.25 6.45
N ALA A 35 2.11 4.70 5.40
CA ALA A 35 2.03 5.39 4.13
C ALA A 35 1.16 6.64 4.30
N PHE A 36 1.40 7.65 3.46
CA PHE A 36 0.51 8.81 3.34
C PHE A 36 -0.46 8.56 2.18
N ASP A 37 -1.59 9.27 2.17
CA ASP A 37 -2.73 9.00 1.29
C ASP A 37 -2.36 8.89 -0.19
N ASP A 38 -1.51 9.78 -0.70
CA ASP A 38 -1.16 9.76 -2.13
C ASP A 38 -0.28 8.54 -2.48
N LEU A 39 0.55 8.04 -1.55
CA LEU A 39 1.26 6.77 -1.74
C LEU A 39 0.30 5.58 -1.63
N ALA A 40 -0.70 5.66 -0.75
CA ALA A 40 -1.74 4.64 -0.64
C ALA A 40 -2.54 4.52 -1.96
N ALA A 41 -2.90 5.65 -2.58
CA ALA A 41 -3.58 5.68 -3.88
C ALA A 41 -2.75 5.03 -4.99
N LEU A 42 -1.43 5.28 -5.02
CA LEU A 42 -0.55 4.54 -5.93
C LEU A 42 -0.57 3.04 -5.61
N ALA A 43 -0.36 2.67 -4.35
CA ALA A 43 -0.21 1.28 -3.95
C ALA A 43 -1.47 0.43 -4.24
N GLN A 44 -2.66 0.97 -3.92
CA GLN A 44 -3.94 0.28 -4.00
C GLN A 44 -4.64 0.41 -5.37
N ASP A 45 -4.51 1.57 -6.02
CA ASP A 45 -5.24 1.88 -7.25
C ASP A 45 -4.34 2.02 -8.48
N GLY A 46 -3.02 2.01 -8.28
CA GLY A 46 -2.00 2.31 -9.30
C GLY A 46 -2.16 3.69 -9.90
N ASP A 47 -2.78 4.60 -9.15
CA ASP A 47 -2.98 5.98 -9.54
C ASP A 47 -1.76 6.82 -9.14
N THR A 48 -1.09 7.39 -10.14
CA THR A 48 0.08 8.26 -9.94
C THR A 48 -0.29 9.75 -9.86
N ASP A 49 -1.52 10.13 -10.22
CA ASP A 49 -1.91 11.54 -10.38
C ASP A 49 -1.78 12.30 -9.06
N GLU A 50 -2.21 11.71 -7.95
CA GLU A 50 -2.17 12.35 -6.64
C GLU A 50 -0.72 12.61 -6.18
N LEU A 51 0.20 11.67 -6.41
CA LEU A 51 1.62 11.88 -6.14
C LEU A 51 2.21 13.00 -7.01
N VAL A 52 1.86 13.02 -8.31
CA VAL A 52 2.34 14.07 -9.22
C VAL A 52 1.84 15.44 -8.74
N TRP A 53 0.56 15.56 -8.35
CA TRP A 53 0.01 16.82 -7.84
C TRP A 53 0.61 17.23 -6.50
N TYR A 54 0.86 16.28 -5.60
CA TYR A 54 1.49 16.53 -4.32
C TYR A 54 2.89 17.14 -4.48
N TYR A 55 3.71 16.57 -5.37
CA TYR A 55 5.09 17.01 -5.61
C TYR A 55 5.23 18.17 -6.62
N ASP A 56 4.26 18.40 -7.51
CA ASP A 56 4.19 19.63 -8.33
C ASP A 56 3.62 20.82 -7.53
N GLY A 57 3.02 20.54 -6.37
CA GLY A 57 2.44 21.51 -5.47
C GLY A 57 3.43 22.15 -4.48
N PRO A 58 2.89 22.86 -3.45
CA PRO A 58 3.70 23.58 -2.46
C PRO A 58 4.66 22.70 -1.66
N TYR A 59 4.39 21.40 -1.53
CA TYR A 59 5.30 20.48 -0.84
C TYR A 59 6.63 20.30 -1.60
N GLY A 60 6.57 20.28 -2.94
CA GLY A 60 7.74 20.09 -3.78
C GLY A 60 8.49 21.36 -4.18
N GLU A 61 7.91 22.56 -4.02
CA GLU A 61 8.40 23.83 -4.60
C GLU A 61 9.90 24.12 -4.35
N ASP A 62 10.45 23.74 -3.19
CA ASP A 62 11.86 23.96 -2.84
C ASP A 62 12.77 22.74 -3.04
N HIS A 63 12.19 21.57 -3.30
CA HIS A 63 12.87 20.29 -3.16
C HIS A 63 12.82 19.41 -4.39
N VAL A 64 11.81 19.55 -5.25
CA VAL A 64 11.59 18.79 -6.47
C VAL A 64 11.94 19.66 -7.66
N TYR A 65 12.72 19.12 -8.60
CA TYR A 65 13.07 19.81 -9.84
C TYR A 65 12.20 19.38 -11.00
N TRP A 66 11.85 18.10 -11.03
CA TRP A 66 11.02 17.52 -12.07
C TRP A 66 10.21 16.38 -11.48
N VAL A 67 8.93 16.30 -11.85
CA VAL A 67 8.01 15.23 -11.49
C VAL A 67 7.17 14.89 -12.72
N SER A 68 6.92 13.60 -12.93
CA SER A 68 6.12 13.12 -14.06
C SER A 68 5.49 11.77 -13.74
N GLU A 69 4.47 11.43 -14.52
CA GLU A 69 4.04 10.05 -14.74
C GLU A 69 4.73 9.47 -15.98
N GLU A 70 4.99 8.16 -15.98
CA GLU A 70 5.36 7.39 -17.16
C GLU A 70 4.39 6.22 -17.31
N ARG A 71 3.80 6.10 -18.50
CA ARG A 71 2.69 5.16 -18.72
C ARG A 71 3.18 3.72 -18.80
N GLY A 72 2.55 2.88 -17.98
CA GLY A 72 2.61 1.42 -18.03
C GLY A 72 1.49 0.83 -18.91
N PRO A 73 1.07 -0.43 -18.67
CA PRO A 73 1.65 -1.35 -17.68
C PRO A 73 2.98 -1.94 -18.16
N ILE A 74 3.89 -2.24 -17.22
CA ILE A 74 5.09 -3.05 -17.52
C ILE A 74 4.76 -4.53 -17.30
N ARG A 75 4.59 -5.29 -18.39
CA ARG A 75 4.21 -6.71 -18.29
C ARG A 75 5.42 -7.61 -17.96
N PRO A 76 5.17 -8.85 -17.49
CA PRO A 76 6.22 -9.84 -17.23
C PRO A 76 7.29 -9.93 -18.33
N GLY A 77 8.55 -9.66 -17.96
CA GLY A 77 9.70 -9.70 -18.87
C GLY A 77 9.82 -8.53 -19.84
N GLU A 78 8.90 -7.56 -19.81
CA GLU A 78 8.99 -6.33 -20.62
C GLU A 78 9.87 -5.27 -19.92
N SER A 79 10.34 -4.33 -20.74
CA SER A 79 11.10 -3.18 -20.29
C SER A 79 10.58 -1.88 -20.90
N ILE A 80 10.71 -0.79 -20.15
CA ILE A 80 10.42 0.58 -20.57
C ILE A 80 11.67 1.45 -20.41
N SER A 81 11.83 2.46 -21.27
CA SER A 81 12.86 3.47 -21.14
C SER A 81 12.27 4.87 -21.32
N PHE A 82 12.69 5.79 -20.46
CA PHE A 82 12.30 7.20 -20.51
C PHE A 82 13.43 8.11 -20.00
N GLY A 83 13.32 9.40 -20.31
CA GLY A 83 14.25 10.43 -19.87
C GLY A 83 13.78 11.05 -18.55
N ILE A 84 14.74 11.49 -17.73
CA ILE A 84 14.47 12.28 -16.53
C ILE A 84 15.25 13.58 -16.62
N ASP A 85 14.68 14.65 -16.10
CA ASP A 85 15.38 15.93 -15.99
C ASP A 85 15.99 16.05 -14.59
N ALA A 86 17.31 16.22 -14.50
CA ALA A 86 18.03 16.42 -13.25
C ALA A 86 18.99 17.61 -13.39
N SER A 87 19.27 18.32 -12.29
CA SER A 87 20.11 19.52 -12.36
C SER A 87 20.73 19.88 -11.01
N GLY A 88 22.04 20.16 -11.00
CA GLY A 88 22.72 20.72 -9.83
C GLY A 88 22.55 19.87 -8.58
N SER A 89 21.90 20.43 -7.55
CA SER A 89 21.60 19.75 -6.28
C SER A 89 20.33 18.90 -6.30
N TYR A 90 19.67 18.75 -7.45
CA TYR A 90 18.51 17.89 -7.65
C TYR A 90 18.97 16.63 -8.39
N ASP A 91 19.79 15.86 -7.68
CA ASP A 91 20.52 14.68 -8.18
C ASP A 91 20.02 13.38 -7.54
N GLN A 92 18.89 13.42 -6.82
CA GLN A 92 18.23 12.25 -6.27
C GLN A 92 17.08 11.82 -7.19
N LEU A 93 16.92 10.52 -7.35
CA LEU A 93 15.82 9.88 -8.08
C LEU A 93 14.91 9.17 -7.08
N THR A 94 13.62 9.46 -7.20
CA THR A 94 12.56 8.63 -6.62
C THR A 94 11.66 8.14 -7.74
N LEU A 95 11.32 6.85 -7.71
CA LEU A 95 10.34 6.26 -8.62
C LEU A 95 9.52 5.23 -7.86
N ALA A 96 8.26 5.05 -8.24
CA ALA A 96 7.41 4.00 -7.70
C ALA A 96 6.37 3.52 -8.72
N THR A 97 6.02 2.24 -8.63
CA THR A 97 4.93 1.64 -9.44
C THR A 97 4.33 0.47 -8.67
N SER A 98 3.00 0.33 -8.72
CA SER A 98 2.25 -0.65 -7.95
C SER A 98 2.09 -1.97 -8.69
N PHE A 99 1.58 -2.96 -7.97
CA PHE A 99 1.32 -4.30 -8.46
C PHE A 99 -0.13 -4.41 -8.95
N ILE A 100 -0.32 -4.48 -10.27
CA ILE A 100 -1.64 -4.81 -10.82
C ILE A 100 -2.01 -6.24 -10.38
N PHE A 101 -3.24 -6.48 -9.94
CA PHE A 101 -3.68 -7.75 -9.34
C PHE A 101 -3.09 -8.08 -7.95
N SER A 102 -2.55 -7.09 -7.23
CA SER A 102 -2.32 -7.19 -5.78
C SER A 102 -3.08 -6.08 -5.03
N ASN A 103 -3.07 -6.17 -3.71
CA ASN A 103 -3.64 -5.21 -2.75
C ASN A 103 -2.88 -3.86 -2.81
N ASP A 104 -1.89 -3.64 -1.93
CA ASP A 104 -1.15 -2.39 -1.74
C ASP A 104 0.36 -2.57 -1.93
N GLY A 105 0.72 -3.48 -2.83
CA GLY A 105 2.10 -3.81 -3.15
C GLY A 105 2.70 -2.86 -4.19
N PHE A 106 3.95 -2.45 -3.98
CA PHE A 106 4.69 -1.62 -4.93
C PHE A 106 6.20 -1.91 -4.94
N VAL A 107 6.91 -1.41 -5.94
CA VAL A 107 8.39 -1.32 -5.95
C VAL A 107 8.79 0.14 -6.05
N ALA A 108 9.91 0.51 -5.45
CA ALA A 108 10.38 1.89 -5.50
C ALA A 108 11.91 2.05 -5.44
N ILE A 109 12.40 3.12 -6.06
CA ILE A 109 13.63 3.82 -5.64
C ILE A 109 13.18 4.99 -4.78
N ASN A 110 13.77 5.18 -3.61
CA ASN A 110 13.33 6.16 -2.62
C ASN A 110 14.47 7.13 -2.25
N GLY A 111 14.82 8.00 -3.22
CA GLY A 111 15.87 9.02 -3.09
C GLY A 111 17.28 8.48 -3.22
N GLU A 112 17.59 7.88 -4.37
CA GLU A 112 18.95 7.40 -4.69
C GLU A 112 19.68 8.35 -5.65
N GLU A 113 21.01 8.44 -5.53
CA GLU A 113 21.84 9.34 -6.35
C GLU A 113 21.80 8.95 -7.85
N ILE A 114 21.66 9.96 -8.71
CA ILE A 114 21.66 9.81 -10.16
C ILE A 114 23.11 9.85 -10.67
N TYR A 115 23.59 8.74 -11.21
CA TYR A 115 24.86 8.66 -11.92
C TYR A 115 24.83 7.64 -13.07
N ASP A 116 25.68 7.87 -14.07
CA ASP A 116 25.79 7.00 -15.25
C ASP A 116 26.25 5.59 -14.86
N GLY A 117 25.50 4.57 -15.27
CA GLY A 117 25.74 3.18 -14.94
C GLY A 117 25.22 2.74 -13.57
N ALA A 118 24.36 3.52 -12.91
CA ALA A 118 23.68 3.06 -11.70
C ALA A 118 22.74 1.88 -12.01
N GLU A 119 22.74 0.87 -11.14
CA GLU A 119 21.87 -0.31 -11.25
C GLU A 119 21.18 -0.56 -9.91
N PHE A 120 19.85 -0.72 -9.95
CA PHE A 120 19.02 -1.00 -8.77
C PHE A 120 18.23 -2.28 -8.97
N TRP A 121 18.16 -3.10 -7.91
CA TRP A 121 17.37 -4.33 -7.86
C TRP A 121 16.30 -4.16 -6.80
N LEU A 122 15.07 -3.92 -7.24
CA LEU A 122 13.98 -3.51 -6.37
C LEU A 122 13.20 -4.72 -5.87
N TRP A 123 12.92 -4.71 -4.58
CA TRP A 123 12.12 -5.71 -3.88
C TRP A 123 10.69 -5.22 -3.73
N GLY A 124 9.76 -6.15 -3.55
CA GLY A 124 8.39 -5.77 -3.26
C GLY A 124 8.26 -5.14 -1.88
N ILE A 125 7.50 -4.06 -1.84
CA ILE A 125 7.18 -3.26 -0.67
C ILE A 125 5.67 -3.29 -0.51
N ASP A 126 5.22 -3.34 0.73
CA ASP A 126 3.82 -3.34 1.16
C ASP A 126 3.59 -2.00 1.86
N ALA A 127 2.58 -1.26 1.42
CA ALA A 127 2.27 0.06 1.97
C ALA A 127 1.64 -0.03 3.37
N GLY A 128 1.10 -1.18 3.74
CA GLY A 128 0.46 -1.46 5.01
C GLY A 128 -0.94 -0.86 5.14
N VAL A 129 -1.54 -0.42 4.04
CA VAL A 129 -2.87 0.22 4.04
C VAL A 129 -3.99 -0.77 3.78
N GLU A 130 -3.72 -1.87 3.07
CA GLU A 130 -4.68 -2.92 2.78
C GLU A 130 -4.17 -4.31 3.20
N ALA A 131 -5.03 -5.16 3.72
CA ALA A 131 -4.68 -6.52 4.05
C ALA A 131 -4.23 -7.30 2.81
N ASN A 132 -3.15 -8.09 2.94
CA ASN A 132 -2.61 -8.98 1.89
C ASN A 132 -3.53 -10.16 1.55
N THR A 133 -4.74 -9.87 1.07
CA THR A 133 -5.72 -10.87 0.66
C THR A 133 -5.65 -11.14 -0.85
N GLN A 134 -6.03 -12.34 -1.27
CA GLN A 134 -6.12 -12.72 -2.70
C GLN A 134 -7.56 -12.71 -3.21
N LEU A 135 -8.39 -11.83 -2.68
CA LEU A 135 -9.79 -11.78 -3.08
C LEU A 135 -9.91 -11.02 -4.40
N CYS A 136 -10.78 -11.49 -5.28
CA CYS A 136 -10.92 -10.91 -6.62
C CYS A 136 -11.28 -9.41 -6.62
N TRP A 137 -11.82 -8.92 -5.52
CA TRP A 137 -12.34 -7.56 -5.39
C TRP A 137 -11.50 -6.67 -4.50
N THR A 138 -10.38 -7.13 -3.95
CA THR A 138 -9.44 -6.39 -3.07
C THR A 138 -8.09 -6.21 -3.76
N VAL A 139 -8.11 -6.13 -5.09
CA VAL A 139 -6.90 -5.99 -5.87
C VAL A 139 -7.17 -5.05 -7.02
N GLN A 140 -6.10 -4.34 -7.40
CA GLN A 140 -6.10 -3.39 -8.49
C GLN A 140 -6.28 -4.09 -9.85
N ALA A 141 -7.52 -4.49 -10.16
CA ALA A 141 -7.87 -5.17 -11.39
C ALA A 141 -9.36 -5.06 -11.71
N SER A 142 -9.66 -5.08 -13.00
CA SER A 142 -11.02 -5.27 -13.51
C SER A 142 -11.21 -6.68 -14.06
N GLY A 143 -12.46 -7.15 -14.10
CA GLY A 143 -12.85 -8.51 -14.50
C GLY A 143 -12.26 -8.98 -15.83
N ASN A 144 -12.05 -8.06 -16.79
CA ASN A 144 -11.47 -8.39 -18.10
C ASN A 144 -9.93 -8.42 -18.12
N GLN A 145 -9.28 -7.94 -17.06
CA GLN A 145 -7.83 -8.01 -16.87
C GLN A 145 -7.44 -9.36 -16.24
N PHE A 146 -8.33 -9.98 -15.46
CA PHE A 146 -8.06 -11.30 -14.91
C PHE A 146 -7.81 -12.34 -16.01
N PRO A 147 -6.84 -13.25 -15.82
CA PRO A 147 -6.63 -14.39 -16.71
C PRO A 147 -7.90 -15.23 -16.82
N TYR A 148 -8.21 -15.77 -18.01
CA TYR A 148 -9.43 -16.56 -18.21
C TYR A 148 -9.51 -17.82 -17.31
N GLN A 149 -8.38 -18.26 -16.76
CA GLN A 149 -8.29 -19.38 -15.83
C GLN A 149 -8.53 -19.00 -14.37
N ALA A 150 -8.45 -17.71 -14.02
CA ALA A 150 -8.71 -17.25 -12.66
C ALA A 150 -10.21 -17.26 -12.39
N ASP A 151 -10.61 -17.66 -11.18
CA ASP A 151 -12.03 -17.68 -10.80
C ASP A 151 -12.64 -16.26 -10.85
N CYS A 152 -11.81 -15.24 -10.66
CA CYS A 152 -12.15 -13.81 -10.76
C CYS A 152 -12.64 -13.37 -12.15
N TYR A 153 -12.25 -14.05 -13.23
CA TYR A 153 -12.58 -13.63 -14.61
C TYR A 153 -14.09 -13.54 -14.87
N ASN A 154 -14.88 -14.36 -14.20
CA ASN A 154 -16.35 -14.35 -14.32
C ASN A 154 -17.06 -13.78 -13.09
N ASP A 155 -16.30 -13.30 -12.10
CA ASP A 155 -16.85 -12.71 -10.89
C ASP A 155 -17.31 -11.27 -11.19
N ARG A 156 -18.52 -10.93 -10.72
CA ARG A 156 -19.09 -9.58 -10.94
C ARG A 156 -18.48 -8.56 -10.01
N ASP A 157 -18.01 -9.02 -8.86
CA ASP A 157 -17.48 -8.19 -7.79
C ASP A 157 -15.98 -7.92 -8.00
N ALA A 158 -15.34 -8.61 -8.95
CA ALA A 158 -13.93 -8.42 -9.35
C ALA A 158 -13.60 -7.06 -10.00
N ASN A 159 -14.49 -6.07 -9.91
CA ASN A 159 -14.23 -4.69 -10.34
C ASN A 159 -14.34 -3.69 -9.18
N LEU A 160 -14.55 -4.16 -7.94
CA LEU A 160 -14.85 -3.26 -6.83
C LEU A 160 -13.59 -2.54 -6.29
N ASN A 161 -12.42 -3.19 -6.32
CA ASN A 161 -11.20 -2.71 -5.65
C ASN A 161 -11.48 -2.14 -4.25
N ASP A 162 -12.02 -2.99 -3.39
CA ASP A 162 -12.46 -2.67 -2.05
C ASP A 162 -11.27 -2.62 -1.08
N ASN A 163 -10.75 -1.40 -0.91
CA ASN A 163 -9.63 -1.09 -0.03
C ASN A 163 -10.03 -1.01 1.46
N SER A 164 -11.25 -1.43 1.84
CA SER A 164 -11.73 -1.34 3.24
C SER A 164 -11.14 -2.38 4.18
N ILE A 165 -10.44 -3.40 3.66
CA ILE A 165 -9.80 -4.41 4.50
C ILE A 165 -8.44 -3.88 4.96
N LEU A 166 -8.34 -3.53 6.23
CA LEU A 166 -7.20 -2.81 6.79
C LEU A 166 -5.90 -3.62 6.77
N GLY A 167 -4.82 -2.97 6.32
CA GLY A 167 -3.46 -3.51 6.34
C GLY A 167 -2.77 -3.42 7.70
N VAL A 168 -1.47 -3.73 7.71
CA VAL A 168 -0.65 -3.76 8.95
C VAL A 168 -0.35 -2.37 9.54
N GLY A 169 -0.64 -1.29 8.81
CA GLY A 169 -0.51 0.10 9.24
C GLY A 169 0.86 0.74 9.02
N TYR A 170 1.80 0.07 8.38
CA TYR A 170 3.13 0.64 8.12
C TYR A 170 3.81 0.03 6.90
N VAL A 171 4.68 0.81 6.27
CA VAL A 171 5.44 0.37 5.10
C VAL A 171 6.50 -0.66 5.48
N HIS A 172 6.51 -1.81 4.81
CA HIS A 172 7.51 -2.87 5.04
C HIS A 172 7.85 -3.66 3.77
N VAL A 173 8.87 -4.53 3.85
CA VAL A 173 9.17 -5.46 2.76
C VAL A 173 8.00 -6.43 2.63
N HIS A 174 7.40 -6.49 1.46
CA HIS A 174 6.20 -7.27 1.21
C HIS A 174 6.46 -8.75 1.45
N SER A 175 5.63 -9.40 2.28
CA SER A 175 5.83 -10.80 2.66
C SER A 175 5.46 -11.81 1.56
N GLY A 176 5.12 -11.34 0.36
CA GLY A 176 4.32 -12.12 -0.58
C GLY A 176 2.84 -12.09 -0.19
N ILE A 177 2.00 -12.58 -1.09
CA ILE A 177 0.60 -12.81 -0.76
C ILE A 177 0.47 -14.24 -0.22
N HIS A 178 -0.09 -14.37 0.97
CA HIS A 178 -0.22 -15.67 1.64
C HIS A 178 -1.44 -16.42 1.11
N ASP A 179 -1.23 -17.71 0.88
CA ASP A 179 -2.25 -18.64 0.43
C ASP A 179 -3.27 -18.86 1.55
N LEU A 180 -4.49 -18.33 1.37
CA LEU A 180 -5.61 -18.53 2.30
C LEU A 180 -6.49 -19.69 1.80
N ASP A 181 -5.88 -20.86 1.64
CA ASP A 181 -6.47 -22.14 1.19
C ASP A 181 -7.71 -22.60 1.99
N GLY A 182 -8.07 -21.92 3.10
CA GLY A 182 -9.18 -22.29 3.96
C GLY A 182 -9.78 -21.16 4.79
N LYS A 183 -11.05 -21.34 5.18
CA LYS A 183 -11.75 -20.47 6.16
C LYS A 183 -11.06 -20.37 7.51
N ALA A 184 -10.18 -21.31 7.84
CA ALA A 184 -9.38 -21.25 9.06
C ALA A 184 -8.20 -20.29 8.88
N ASP A 185 -7.57 -20.28 7.71
CA ASP A 185 -6.41 -19.45 7.39
C ASP A 185 -6.82 -17.98 7.19
N ALA A 186 -7.97 -17.74 6.54
CA ALA A 186 -8.56 -16.39 6.47
C ALA A 186 -8.94 -15.82 7.85
N LYS A 187 -9.31 -16.69 8.80
CA LYS A 187 -9.58 -16.27 10.19
C LYS A 187 -8.30 -15.92 10.93
N ASP A 188 -7.24 -16.69 10.78
CA ASP A 188 -5.93 -16.38 11.40
C ASP A 188 -5.28 -15.13 10.79
N PHE A 189 -5.62 -14.77 9.54
CA PHE A 189 -5.13 -13.57 8.87
C PHE A 189 -5.93 -12.31 9.22
N LEU A 190 -7.24 -12.46 9.50
CA LEU A 190 -8.17 -11.37 9.82
C LEU A 190 -8.55 -11.32 11.32
N SER A 191 -7.83 -12.02 12.20
CA SER A 191 -8.16 -12.22 13.62
C SER A 191 -7.93 -10.96 14.47
N PHE A 192 -8.57 -9.86 14.13
CA PHE A 192 -8.58 -8.64 14.93
C PHE A 192 -10.00 -8.30 15.37
N SER A 193 -10.92 -9.27 15.55
CA SER A 193 -12.22 -8.93 16.13
C SER A 193 -12.04 -8.44 17.57
N CYS A 194 -12.90 -7.49 17.99
CA CYS A 194 -12.89 -7.04 19.38
C CYS A 194 -13.10 -8.18 20.39
N ASP A 195 -13.91 -9.18 20.00
CA ASP A 195 -14.20 -10.38 20.79
C ASP A 195 -12.96 -11.27 20.99
N ASP A 196 -12.09 -11.39 19.98
CA ASP A 196 -10.86 -12.20 20.06
C ASP A 196 -9.81 -11.55 20.98
N LEU A 197 -9.76 -10.21 21.03
CA LEU A 197 -8.84 -9.45 21.88
C LEU A 197 -9.37 -9.22 23.30
N ASN A 198 -10.62 -9.61 23.58
CA ASN A 198 -11.28 -9.40 24.87
C ASN A 198 -11.24 -7.92 25.32
N ALA A 199 -11.30 -7.01 24.35
CA ALA A 199 -11.30 -5.57 24.58
C ALA A 199 -12.72 -5.05 24.80
N ASN A 200 -12.91 -4.13 25.74
CA ASN A 200 -14.20 -3.54 26.09
C ASN A 200 -14.28 -2.04 25.82
N ASN A 201 -13.18 -1.44 25.37
CA ASN A 201 -13.08 -0.05 24.96
C ASN A 201 -11.92 0.11 23.95
N PHE A 202 -11.82 1.28 23.34
CA PHE A 202 -10.77 1.57 22.37
C PHE A 202 -9.35 1.43 22.95
N ALA A 203 -9.09 1.89 24.18
CA ALA A 203 -7.77 1.81 24.79
C ALA A 203 -7.28 0.36 24.96
N GLU A 204 -8.15 -0.54 25.41
CA GLU A 204 -7.85 -1.98 25.50
C GLU A 204 -7.59 -2.57 24.11
N TYR A 205 -8.41 -2.23 23.11
CA TYR A 205 -8.25 -2.75 21.76
C TYR A 205 -6.93 -2.29 21.11
N PHE A 206 -6.68 -0.98 21.11
CA PHE A 206 -5.49 -0.38 20.50
C PHE A 206 -4.20 -0.87 21.18
N TYR A 207 -4.22 -1.11 22.49
CA TYR A 207 -3.10 -1.74 23.20
C TYR A 207 -2.79 -3.14 22.65
N GLU A 208 -3.80 -3.99 22.51
CA GLU A 208 -3.62 -5.39 22.10
C GLU A 208 -3.10 -5.51 20.65
N ILE A 209 -3.44 -4.56 19.78
CA ILE A 209 -2.91 -4.50 18.41
C ILE A 209 -1.57 -3.74 18.30
N GLY A 210 -1.00 -3.31 19.43
CA GLY A 210 0.38 -2.81 19.50
C GLY A 210 0.56 -1.29 19.55
N PHE A 211 -0.50 -0.50 19.74
CA PHE A 211 -0.38 0.92 20.07
C PHE A 211 -0.06 1.06 21.57
N ASP A 212 1.23 1.22 21.88
CA ASP A 212 1.74 1.39 23.24
C ASP A 212 2.03 2.88 23.52
N ASP A 213 0.97 3.69 23.61
CA ASP A 213 1.05 5.11 24.00
C ASP A 213 0.53 5.29 25.44
N ASP A 214 1.44 5.67 26.35
CA ASP A 214 1.17 5.87 27.78
C ASP A 214 -0.04 6.79 28.09
N TYR A 215 -0.40 7.69 27.18
CA TYR A 215 -1.56 8.57 27.28
C TYR A 215 -2.82 7.89 26.75
N LEU A 216 -2.72 7.28 25.56
CA LEU A 216 -3.81 6.55 24.91
C LEU A 216 -4.35 5.41 25.81
N LEU A 217 -3.45 4.73 26.54
CA LEU A 217 -3.78 3.66 27.50
C LEU A 217 -4.48 4.12 28.79
N ARG A 218 -4.73 5.43 28.95
CA ARG A 218 -5.43 5.99 30.12
C ARG A 218 -6.81 6.56 29.80
N LEU A 219 -7.22 6.49 28.54
CA LEU A 219 -8.47 7.06 28.06
C LEU A 219 -9.56 5.98 28.10
N ASP A 220 -10.37 6.01 29.16
CA ASP A 220 -11.47 5.06 29.37
C ASP A 220 -12.82 5.55 28.80
N ASP A 221 -12.91 6.82 28.36
CA ASP A 221 -14.10 7.40 27.70
C ASP A 221 -13.87 7.48 26.19
N ASP A 222 -14.79 6.90 25.41
CA ASP A 222 -14.69 6.85 23.95
C ASP A 222 -14.50 8.24 23.33
N ARG A 223 -15.14 9.30 23.84
CA ARG A 223 -14.97 10.64 23.28
C ARG A 223 -13.60 11.21 23.59
N GLU A 224 -13.09 11.02 24.81
CA GLU A 224 -11.73 11.46 25.13
C GLU A 224 -10.68 10.69 24.31
N PHE A 225 -10.95 9.42 23.99
CA PHE A 225 -10.12 8.61 23.10
C PHE A 225 -10.14 9.14 21.65
N LEU A 226 -11.33 9.36 21.09
CA LEU A 226 -11.48 9.86 19.73
C LEU A 226 -10.92 11.29 19.59
N ASP A 227 -11.16 12.16 20.56
CA ASP A 227 -10.57 13.51 20.60
C ASP A 227 -9.03 13.43 20.56
N TYR A 228 -8.42 12.44 21.24
CA TYR A 228 -6.97 12.22 21.18
C TYR A 228 -6.48 11.78 19.80
N LEU A 229 -7.21 10.89 19.13
CA LEU A 229 -6.90 10.47 17.76
C LEU A 229 -7.07 11.64 16.78
N GLU A 230 -8.13 12.44 16.92
CA GLU A 230 -8.36 13.65 16.11
C GLU A 230 -7.27 14.71 16.30
N ASP A 231 -6.67 14.81 17.49
CA ASP A 231 -5.59 15.76 17.78
C ASP A 231 -4.19 15.21 17.42
N ASN A 232 -4.08 13.93 17.04
CA ASN A 232 -2.80 13.26 16.78
C ASN A 232 -2.62 12.91 15.30
N ASP A 233 -2.10 13.88 14.54
CA ASP A 233 -1.80 13.77 13.10
C ASP A 233 -0.91 12.57 12.73
N ASP A 234 -0.08 12.06 13.66
CA ASP A 234 0.77 10.90 13.41
C ASP A 234 -0.03 9.58 13.43
N LEU A 235 -1.11 9.54 14.22
CA LEU A 235 -1.98 8.36 14.36
C LEU A 235 -3.07 8.31 13.28
N GLN A 236 -3.49 9.45 12.74
CA GLN A 236 -4.52 9.49 11.68
C GLN A 236 -4.13 8.81 10.37
N ARG A 237 -2.86 8.42 10.21
CA ARG A 237 -2.39 7.72 9.02
C ARG A 237 -2.62 6.21 9.05
N TYR A 238 -3.09 5.70 10.19
CA TYR A 238 -3.35 4.28 10.35
C TYR A 238 -4.81 3.99 9.96
N PRO A 239 -5.08 3.07 9.00
CA PRO A 239 -6.46 2.79 8.57
C PRO A 239 -7.41 2.38 9.72
N ILE A 240 -6.87 1.72 10.76
CA ILE A 240 -7.65 1.35 11.96
C ILE A 240 -8.06 2.56 12.82
N VAL A 241 -7.31 3.66 12.76
CA VAL A 241 -7.63 4.92 13.43
C VAL A 241 -8.76 5.62 12.68
N ASP A 242 -8.73 5.65 11.36
CA ASP A 242 -9.83 6.21 10.55
C ASP A 242 -11.14 5.46 10.81
N LEU A 243 -11.09 4.12 10.84
CA LEU A 243 -12.26 3.30 11.19
C LEU A 243 -12.80 3.65 12.58
N ALA A 244 -11.92 3.84 13.56
CA ALA A 244 -12.33 4.23 14.92
C ALA A 244 -12.98 5.63 14.95
N LEU A 245 -12.42 6.59 14.24
CA LEU A 245 -12.94 7.96 14.11
C LEU A 245 -14.31 7.99 13.43
N ASP A 246 -14.49 7.24 12.35
CA ASP A 246 -15.74 7.17 11.59
C ASP A 246 -16.87 6.47 12.36
N SER A 247 -16.52 5.46 13.17
CA SER A 247 -17.46 4.68 13.97
C SER A 247 -18.10 5.47 15.13
N GLY A 248 -17.37 6.41 15.73
CA GLY A 248 -17.86 7.33 16.76
C GLY A 248 -18.05 6.75 18.17
N ASP A 249 -18.13 5.43 18.35
CA ASP A 249 -18.01 4.74 19.65
C ASP A 249 -17.43 3.33 19.51
N PHE A 250 -16.95 2.74 20.61
CA PHE A 250 -16.24 1.47 20.56
C PHE A 250 -17.11 0.31 20.07
N PHE A 251 -18.40 0.29 20.41
CA PHE A 251 -19.29 -0.80 20.00
C PHE A 251 -19.63 -0.71 18.52
N ALA A 252 -19.86 0.50 18.01
CA ALA A 252 -20.02 0.74 16.58
C ALA A 252 -18.77 0.31 15.80
N PHE A 253 -17.58 0.65 16.31
CA PHE A 253 -16.31 0.21 15.75
C PHE A 253 -16.19 -1.31 15.67
N CYS A 254 -16.54 -2.01 16.74
CA CYS A 254 -16.52 -3.48 16.75
C CYS A 254 -17.53 -4.08 15.78
N ASP A 255 -18.73 -3.50 15.66
CA ASP A 255 -19.75 -3.95 14.70
C ASP A 255 -19.26 -3.76 13.25
N GLU A 256 -18.63 -2.63 12.92
CA GLU A 256 -18.05 -2.36 11.60
C GLU A 256 -16.90 -3.32 11.27
N LEU A 257 -16.01 -3.55 12.24
CA LEU A 257 -14.89 -4.48 12.11
C LEU A 257 -15.38 -5.92 11.91
N ASP A 258 -16.40 -6.34 12.65
CA ASP A 258 -17.04 -7.64 12.47
C ASP A 258 -17.73 -7.75 11.10
N ASP A 259 -18.32 -6.68 10.59
CA ASP A 259 -18.91 -6.67 9.25
C ASP A 259 -17.84 -6.81 8.15
N ILE A 260 -16.69 -6.13 8.28
CA ILE A 260 -15.53 -6.29 7.38
C ILE A 260 -15.03 -7.74 7.43
N ILE A 261 -14.81 -8.29 8.62
CA ILE A 261 -14.36 -9.68 8.82
C ILE A 261 -15.40 -10.66 8.25
N ASN A 262 -16.70 -10.44 8.47
CA ASN A 262 -17.76 -11.30 7.97
C ASN A 262 -17.91 -11.20 6.45
N PHE A 263 -17.66 -10.04 5.87
CA PHE A 263 -17.61 -9.81 4.43
C PHE A 263 -16.46 -10.60 3.80
N ALA A 264 -15.24 -10.45 4.33
CA ALA A 264 -14.07 -11.20 3.89
C ALA A 264 -14.27 -12.72 4.03
N ASN A 265 -14.92 -13.19 5.11
CA ASN A 265 -15.25 -14.61 5.31
C ASN A 265 -16.33 -15.18 4.36
N LYS A 266 -17.13 -14.31 3.73
CA LYS A 266 -18.11 -14.70 2.71
C LYS A 266 -17.47 -14.81 1.33
N ALA A 267 -16.32 -14.18 1.12
CA ALA A 267 -15.52 -14.32 -0.08
C ALA A 267 -15.06 -15.76 -0.28
N ARG A 268 -15.28 -16.30 -1.47
CA ARG A 268 -14.91 -17.69 -1.83
C ARG A 268 -14.19 -17.78 -3.16
N THR A 269 -13.93 -16.64 -3.80
CA THR A 269 -13.30 -16.56 -5.12
C THR A 269 -11.91 -15.97 -4.91
N PHE A 270 -10.88 -16.81 -5.10
CA PHE A 270 -9.49 -16.43 -4.94
C PHE A 270 -8.85 -16.18 -6.31
N ILE A 271 -7.76 -15.42 -6.33
CA ILE A 271 -6.93 -15.15 -7.51
C ILE A 271 -6.17 -16.42 -8.00
N GLU A 272 -6.30 -17.54 -7.29
CA GLU A 272 -5.72 -18.82 -7.66
C GLU A 272 -5.97 -19.25 -9.13
N PRO A 273 -4.99 -19.91 -9.77
CA PRO A 273 -3.70 -20.39 -9.23
C PRO A 273 -2.52 -19.40 -9.37
N TYR A 274 -2.79 -18.08 -9.36
CA TYR A 274 -1.72 -17.07 -9.47
C TYR A 274 -0.99 -16.84 -8.15
N LEU A 275 -0.05 -17.73 -7.84
CA LEU A 275 0.94 -17.51 -6.77
C LEU A 275 1.96 -16.45 -7.19
N PHE A 276 2.05 -15.39 -6.41
CA PHE A 276 3.06 -14.34 -6.53
C PHE A 276 4.17 -14.55 -5.49
N ASP A 277 5.43 -14.68 -5.94
CA ASP A 277 6.59 -14.76 -5.04
C ASP A 277 7.33 -13.41 -5.05
N PHE A 278 7.11 -12.61 -4.01
CA PHE A 278 7.73 -11.29 -3.85
C PHE A 278 9.07 -11.34 -3.09
N ARG A 279 9.59 -12.55 -2.80
CA ARG A 279 10.85 -12.74 -2.05
C ARG A 279 12.09 -12.71 -2.95
N THR A 280 11.94 -12.24 -4.18
CA THR A 280 13.03 -12.03 -5.14
C THR A 280 12.92 -10.63 -5.71
N PRO A 281 14.03 -10.02 -6.19
CA PRO A 281 13.96 -8.76 -6.89
C PRO A 281 12.93 -8.82 -8.02
N MET A 282 11.99 -7.89 -8.00
CA MET A 282 10.86 -7.84 -8.92
C MET A 282 11.13 -6.92 -10.11
N MET A 283 12.01 -5.94 -9.93
CA MET A 283 12.36 -4.97 -10.97
C MET A 283 13.85 -4.67 -11.00
N LYS A 284 14.42 -4.57 -12.20
CA LYS A 284 15.76 -4.00 -12.42
C LYS A 284 15.59 -2.59 -12.97
N VAL A 285 16.31 -1.61 -12.42
CA VAL A 285 16.39 -0.24 -12.95
C VAL A 285 17.83 0.11 -13.26
N GLU A 286 18.07 0.65 -14.44
CA GLU A 286 19.38 1.07 -14.92
C GLU A 286 19.36 2.54 -15.35
N LEU A 287 20.39 3.30 -14.99
CA LEU A 287 20.57 4.69 -15.39
C LEU A 287 21.71 4.81 -16.40
N GLU A 288 21.42 5.46 -17.53
CA GLU A 288 22.40 5.83 -18.56
C GLU A 288 22.22 7.32 -18.85
N CYS A 289 23.33 8.08 -18.89
CA CYS A 289 23.34 9.54 -19.09
C CYS A 289 23.75 9.98 -20.50
#